data_AF-D0LLN2-F1
#
_entry.id   AF-D0LLN2-F1
#
_cell.length_a   1.000
_cell.length_b   1.000
_cell.length_c   1.000
_cell.angle_alpha   90.00
_cell.angle_beta   90.00
_cell.angle_gamma   90.00
#
_symmetry.space_group_name_H-M   'P 1'
#
loop_
_entity.id
_entity.type
_entity.pdbx_description
1 polymer ?
#
loop_
_entity_poly.entity_id
_entity_poly.type
_entity_poly.pdbx_seq_one_letter_code
_entity_poly.pdbx_strand_id
1 'polypeptide(L)'
;MKGENTGSEAQADVGAADANAETAAEATHIETTSVRTENGAIVATGRLFRHGGGNGRPHRFTGKPSPSPPPPTRRPTRIAQMLAFAHRVEAEVTRGDFESRSAAARHYGMTTGRITQLLSLLWLSPDVQEDVLFLEAVDGREPVSGQALEKIARIADWGEQRRGWREVRRGRMAGGQ
;
A
#
# COMPACT_ATOMS: atom_id res chain seq x y z
N MET A 1 -65.84 17.30 24.59
CA MET A 1 -65.63 18.63 25.20
C MET A 1 -64.14 18.82 25.41
N LYS A 2 -63.60 19.95 24.90
CA LYS A 2 -62.23 20.48 25.02
C LYS A 2 -61.11 19.62 24.38
N GLY A 3 -60.17 20.16 23.60
CA GLY A 3 -59.74 21.54 23.37
C GLY A 3 -58.22 21.51 23.19
N GLU A 4 -57.72 22.21 22.16
CA GLU A 4 -56.34 22.21 21.65
C GLU A 4 -55.27 22.64 22.67
N ASN A 5 -54.00 22.28 22.41
CA ASN A 5 -52.91 23.26 22.40
C ASN A 5 -51.66 22.80 21.64
N THR A 6 -51.14 23.73 20.85
CA THR A 6 -49.89 23.77 20.07
C THR A 6 -48.68 24.07 20.96
N GLY A 7 -47.49 23.59 20.58
CA GLY A 7 -46.23 23.97 21.22
C GLY A 7 -45.01 23.30 20.58
N SER A 8 -44.19 24.12 19.94
CA SER A 8 -42.94 23.85 19.21
C SER A 8 -41.80 23.25 20.05
N GLU A 9 -40.94 22.48 19.40
CA GLU A 9 -39.45 22.57 19.37
C GLU A 9 -38.77 21.19 19.41
N ALA A 10 -37.99 20.94 18.36
CA ALA A 10 -37.11 19.80 18.20
C ALA A 10 -35.67 20.26 18.40
N GLN A 11 -34.90 19.59 19.25
CA GLN A 11 -33.44 19.63 19.15
C GLN A 11 -32.81 18.38 19.78
N ALA A 12 -32.04 17.64 18.97
CA ALA A 12 -31.14 16.61 19.41
C ALA A 12 -29.71 16.94 18.94
N ASP A 13 -28.81 16.90 19.91
CA ASP A 13 -27.36 16.71 19.95
C ASP A 13 -26.89 15.68 18.87
N VAL A 14 -25.72 15.73 18.22
CA VAL A 14 -24.33 15.85 18.71
C VAL A 14 -23.40 16.15 17.51
N GLY A 15 -22.40 17.00 17.68
CA GLY A 15 -21.34 17.20 16.70
C GLY A 15 -20.07 17.85 17.25
N ALA A 16 -19.00 17.07 17.37
CA ALA A 16 -17.60 17.52 17.46
C ALA A 16 -16.77 16.49 16.66
N ALA A 17 -16.29 16.78 15.44
CA ALA A 17 -15.23 17.71 15.03
C ALA A 17 -13.85 17.02 15.01
N ASP A 18 -13.35 16.78 13.78
CA ASP A 18 -11.94 16.80 13.36
C ASP A 18 -11.94 16.64 11.81
N ALA A 19 -12.01 17.72 11.02
CA ALA A 19 -10.92 18.65 10.65
C ALA A 19 -9.88 18.06 9.65
N ASN A 20 -10.25 18.01 8.37
CA ASN A 20 -9.54 18.68 7.26
C ASN A 20 -10.04 18.17 5.91
N ALA A 21 -11.08 18.81 5.40
CA ALA A 21 -11.57 18.62 4.04
C ALA A 21 -12.05 19.97 3.49
N GLU A 22 -11.15 20.94 3.38
CA GLU A 22 -11.50 22.24 2.80
C GLU A 22 -10.27 22.89 2.19
N THR A 23 -10.12 22.68 0.88
CA THR A 23 -9.88 23.74 -0.12
C THR A 23 -9.99 23.10 -1.50
N ALA A 24 -11.16 22.59 -1.85
CA ALA A 24 -11.55 22.52 -3.25
C ALA A 24 -11.94 23.94 -3.64
N ALA A 25 -10.92 24.77 -3.88
CA ALA A 25 -11.08 26.13 -4.34
C ALA A 25 -12.03 26.11 -5.55
N GLU A 26 -13.10 26.90 -5.40
CA GLU A 26 -14.11 27.25 -6.39
C GLU A 26 -13.42 27.58 -7.71
N ALA A 27 -13.22 26.57 -8.54
CA ALA A 27 -12.64 26.75 -9.85
C ALA A 27 -13.75 27.30 -10.73
N THR A 28 -13.84 28.64 -10.81
CA THR A 28 -14.63 29.36 -11.81
C THR A 28 -14.53 28.64 -13.14
N HIS A 29 -15.65 28.02 -13.55
CA HIS A 29 -15.77 27.28 -14.79
C HIS A 29 -15.65 28.26 -15.95
N ILE A 30 -14.44 28.42 -16.49
CA ILE A 30 -14.26 29.15 -17.75
C ILE A 30 -14.65 28.17 -18.86
N GLU A 31 -15.85 28.36 -19.42
CA GLU A 31 -16.29 27.60 -20.60
C GLU A 31 -15.21 27.68 -21.69
N THR A 32 -14.84 26.53 -22.25
CA THR A 32 -13.89 26.50 -23.36
C THR A 32 -14.64 26.87 -24.64
N THR A 33 -14.41 28.08 -25.16
CA THR A 33 -14.98 28.50 -26.45
C THR A 33 -14.00 28.17 -27.57
N SER A 34 -14.47 27.47 -28.59
CA SER A 34 -13.71 27.22 -29.82
C SER A 34 -14.27 28.04 -30.98
N VAL A 35 -13.46 28.91 -31.57
CA VAL A 35 -13.81 29.70 -32.76
C VAL A 35 -12.99 29.20 -33.94
N ARG A 36 -13.65 28.97 -35.09
CA ARG A 36 -12.97 28.64 -36.35
C ARG A 36 -12.60 29.93 -37.07
N THR A 37 -11.32 30.10 -37.40
CA THR A 37 -10.84 31.26 -38.15
C THR A 37 -11.08 31.08 -39.65
N GLU A 38 -11.05 32.20 -40.38
CA GLU A 38 -11.13 32.26 -41.85
C GLU A 38 -10.08 31.37 -42.56
N ASN A 39 -8.93 31.17 -41.93
CA ASN A 39 -7.85 30.30 -42.41
C ASN A 39 -8.06 28.81 -42.08
N GLY A 40 -9.25 28.44 -41.58
CA GLY A 40 -9.62 27.07 -41.23
C GLY A 40 -9.07 26.56 -39.89
N ALA A 41 -8.30 27.37 -39.15
CA ALA A 41 -7.76 26.98 -37.84
C ALA A 41 -8.84 27.06 -36.75
N ILE A 42 -8.72 26.23 -35.71
CA ILE A 42 -9.59 26.28 -34.53
C ILE A 42 -8.81 26.92 -33.39
N VAL A 43 -9.26 28.08 -32.92
CA VAL A 43 -8.72 28.76 -31.75
C VAL A 43 -9.63 28.44 -30.56
N ALA A 44 -9.11 27.69 -29.61
CA ALA A 44 -9.80 27.39 -28.35
C ALA A 44 -9.27 28.31 -27.25
N THR A 45 -10.16 29.11 -26.65
CA THR A 45 -9.85 30.04 -25.56
C THR A 45 -10.54 29.55 -24.29
N GLY A 46 -9.76 29.32 -23.24
CA GLY A 46 -10.25 28.78 -21.96
C GLY A 46 -9.15 28.05 -21.18
N ARG A 47 -9.52 27.42 -20.07
CA ARG A 47 -8.59 26.59 -19.28
C ARG A 47 -8.42 25.21 -19.91
N LEU A 48 -7.40 25.07 -20.74
CA LEU A 48 -7.05 23.81 -21.40
C LEU A 48 -5.93 23.08 -20.65
N PHE A 49 -6.14 21.78 -20.41
CA PHE A 49 -5.16 20.87 -19.84
C PHE A 49 -4.43 20.14 -20.97
N ARG A 50 -3.10 20.05 -20.84
CA ARG A 50 -2.25 19.31 -21.78
C ARG A 50 -2.34 17.82 -21.46
N HIS A 51 -2.69 17.02 -22.45
CA HIS A 51 -2.80 15.58 -22.35
C HIS A 51 -1.87 14.88 -23.35
N GLY A 52 -1.10 13.90 -22.86
CA GLY A 52 -0.15 13.13 -23.65
C GLY A 52 1.04 13.93 -24.20
N GLY A 53 1.80 13.26 -25.06
CA GLY A 53 2.99 13.76 -25.76
C GLY A 53 4.29 13.46 -25.02
N GLY A 54 5.09 12.67 -25.72
CA GLY A 54 6.25 11.90 -25.26
C GLY A 54 6.48 10.82 -26.33
N ASN A 55 7.73 10.45 -26.60
CA ASN A 55 8.11 9.53 -27.70
C ASN A 55 7.56 9.97 -29.08
N GLY A 56 7.73 11.25 -29.45
CA GLY A 56 7.41 11.77 -30.79
C GLY A 56 5.92 11.97 -31.09
N ARG A 57 5.01 11.76 -30.13
CA ARG A 57 3.57 11.98 -30.31
C ARG A 57 3.18 13.45 -30.04
N PRO A 58 2.30 14.06 -30.86
CA PRO A 58 1.84 15.42 -30.63
C PRO A 58 1.01 15.51 -29.35
N HIS A 59 1.10 16.65 -28.68
CA HIS A 59 0.31 16.96 -27.49
C HIS A 59 -1.14 17.23 -27.87
N ARG A 60 -2.09 16.74 -27.06
CA ARG A 60 -3.52 17.07 -27.17
C ARG A 60 -3.90 18.01 -26.04
N PHE A 61 -4.91 18.84 -26.25
CA PHE A 61 -5.46 19.73 -25.23
C PHE A 61 -6.91 19.34 -24.92
N THR A 62 -7.28 19.31 -23.64
CA THR A 62 -8.62 18.93 -23.17
C THR A 62 -9.14 19.95 -22.16
N GLY A 63 -10.44 20.25 -22.16
CA GLY A 63 -11.04 21.14 -21.14
C GLY A 63 -11.21 20.48 -19.77
N LYS A 64 -11.01 19.16 -19.67
CA LYS A 64 -11.07 18.41 -18.42
C LYS A 64 -9.66 18.14 -17.88
N PRO A 65 -9.44 18.29 -16.55
CA PRO A 65 -8.18 17.89 -15.94
C PRO A 65 -7.97 16.38 -16.10
N SER A 66 -6.71 15.94 -16.10
CA SER A 66 -6.40 14.51 -15.97
C SER A 66 -7.02 13.98 -14.68
N PRO A 67 -7.60 12.77 -14.67
CA PRO A 67 -8.03 12.15 -13.44
C PRO A 67 -6.84 12.09 -12.45
N SER A 68 -7.13 12.35 -11.18
CA SER A 68 -6.14 12.18 -10.11
C SER A 68 -5.64 10.73 -10.12
N PRO A 69 -4.34 10.48 -9.88
CA PRO A 69 -3.86 9.11 -9.70
C PRO A 69 -4.67 8.42 -8.59
N PRO A 70 -4.95 7.11 -8.74
CA PRO A 70 -5.63 6.35 -7.70
C PRO A 70 -4.79 6.36 -6.41
N PRO A 71 -5.44 6.21 -5.24
CA PRO A 71 -4.71 6.09 -3.98
C PRO A 71 -3.79 4.86 -4.01
N PRO A 72 -2.64 4.92 -3.33
CA PRO A 72 -1.69 3.82 -3.30
C PRO A 72 -2.31 2.58 -2.64
N THR A 73 -2.10 1.43 -3.24
CA THR A 73 -2.58 0.15 -2.73
C THR A 73 -1.59 -0.42 -1.71
N ARG A 74 -2.05 -0.67 -0.50
CA ARG A 74 -1.25 -1.23 0.60
C ARG A 74 -1.66 -2.66 0.88
N ARG A 75 -0.68 -3.56 1.03
CA ARG A 75 -0.91 -4.98 1.32
C ARG A 75 0.23 -5.50 2.21
N PRO A 76 0.01 -6.51 3.07
CA PRO A 76 1.11 -7.16 3.75
C PRO A 76 2.15 -7.67 2.76
N THR A 77 3.43 -7.44 3.05
CA THR A 77 4.53 -7.92 2.20
C THR A 77 4.48 -9.43 2.01
N ARG A 78 5.05 -9.90 0.90
CA ARG A 78 5.20 -11.34 0.68
C ARG A 78 6.01 -12.01 1.78
N ILE A 79 7.01 -11.32 2.33
CA ILE A 79 7.85 -11.83 3.41
C ILE A 79 7.06 -11.93 4.72
N ALA A 80 6.21 -10.96 5.04
CA ALA A 80 5.30 -11.04 6.19
C ALA A 80 4.40 -12.28 6.09
N GLN A 81 3.80 -12.50 4.92
CA GLN A 81 2.97 -13.68 4.67
C GLN A 81 3.77 -14.99 4.78
N MET A 82 5.02 -15.01 4.29
CA MET A 82 5.93 -16.14 4.42
C MET A 82 6.28 -16.44 5.88
N LEU A 83 6.55 -15.43 6.69
CA LEU A 83 6.86 -15.58 8.12
C LEU A 83 5.64 -16.08 8.91
N ALA A 84 4.45 -15.51 8.66
CA ALA A 84 3.21 -15.99 9.25
C ALA A 84 2.93 -17.45 8.88
N PHE A 85 3.18 -17.82 7.61
CA PHE A 85 3.05 -19.20 7.16
C PHE A 85 4.10 -20.12 7.79
N ALA A 86 5.33 -19.67 7.99
CA ALA A 86 6.37 -20.44 8.66
C ALA A 86 5.97 -20.80 10.11
N HIS A 87 5.41 -19.84 10.86
CA HIS A 87 4.85 -20.08 12.20
C HIS A 87 3.75 -21.14 12.18
N ARG A 88 2.84 -21.07 11.20
CA ARG A 88 1.78 -22.08 11.03
C ARG A 88 2.36 -23.48 10.81
N VAL A 89 3.29 -23.62 9.87
CA VAL A 89 3.91 -24.91 9.55
C VAL A 89 4.63 -25.48 10.77
N GLU A 90 5.40 -24.66 11.48
CA GLU A 90 6.12 -25.12 12.67
C GLU A 90 5.15 -25.54 13.79
N ALA A 91 4.03 -24.83 13.96
CA ALA A 91 2.99 -25.19 14.93
C ALA A 91 2.29 -26.51 14.56
N GLU A 92 1.98 -26.76 13.30
CA GLU A 92 1.38 -28.02 12.82
C GLU A 92 2.33 -29.20 13.01
N VAL A 93 3.62 -29.02 12.71
CA VAL A 93 4.66 -30.04 12.96
C VAL A 93 4.79 -30.31 14.47
N THR A 94 4.86 -29.26 15.29
CA THR A 94 5.00 -29.39 16.75
C THR A 94 3.80 -30.07 17.40
N ARG A 95 2.59 -29.84 16.86
CA ARG A 95 1.35 -30.50 17.29
C ARG A 95 1.28 -31.98 16.89
N GLY A 96 2.11 -32.39 15.93
CA GLY A 96 2.10 -33.74 15.38
C GLY A 96 1.15 -33.94 14.19
N ASP A 97 0.60 -32.86 13.61
CA ASP A 97 -0.23 -32.94 12.40
C ASP A 97 0.58 -33.45 11.19
N PHE A 98 1.89 -33.20 11.22
CA PHE A 98 2.86 -33.74 10.27
C PHE A 98 4.04 -34.39 11.00
N GLU A 99 4.40 -35.60 10.56
CA GLU A 99 5.54 -36.37 11.10
C GLU A 99 6.88 -35.62 10.98
N SER A 100 7.02 -34.78 9.96
CA SER A 100 8.23 -33.98 9.72
C SER A 100 7.95 -32.74 8.88
N ARG A 101 8.89 -31.79 8.90
CA ARG A 101 8.89 -30.64 7.99
C ARG A 101 8.88 -31.06 6.52
N SER A 102 9.51 -32.18 6.17
CA SER A 102 9.46 -32.74 4.81
C SER A 102 8.07 -33.30 4.46
N ALA A 103 7.36 -33.88 5.42
CA ALA A 103 5.97 -34.30 5.23
C ALA A 103 5.05 -33.09 5.02
N ALA A 104 5.21 -32.03 5.82
CA ALA A 104 4.52 -30.76 5.62
C ALA A 104 4.81 -30.17 4.22
N ALA A 105 6.07 -30.22 3.76
CA ALA A 105 6.44 -29.73 2.43
C ALA A 105 5.67 -30.44 1.31
N ARG A 106 5.61 -31.78 1.37
CA ARG A 106 4.83 -32.57 0.41
C ARG A 106 3.33 -32.23 0.48
N HIS A 107 2.78 -32.07 1.68
CA HIS A 107 1.38 -31.70 1.88
C HIS A 107 1.05 -30.36 1.22
N TYR A 108 1.93 -29.36 1.38
CA TYR A 108 1.76 -28.03 0.79
C TYR A 108 2.20 -27.92 -0.68
N GLY A 109 2.58 -29.02 -1.34
CA GLY A 109 3.06 -29.02 -2.72
C GLY A 109 4.37 -28.25 -2.92
N MET A 110 5.19 -28.14 -1.86
CA MET A 110 6.45 -27.42 -1.86
C MET A 110 7.65 -28.39 -1.84
N THR A 111 8.79 -27.95 -2.38
CA THR A 111 10.05 -28.67 -2.18
C THR A 111 10.50 -28.54 -0.72
N THR A 112 11.25 -29.53 -0.22
CA THR A 112 11.84 -29.47 1.12
C THR A 112 12.71 -28.22 1.28
N GLY A 113 13.50 -27.87 0.26
CA GLY A 113 14.33 -26.65 0.29
C GLY A 113 13.52 -25.37 0.46
N ARG A 114 12.33 -25.28 -0.17
CA ARG A 114 11.46 -24.12 -0.02
C ARG A 114 10.85 -24.01 1.38
N ILE A 115 10.45 -25.12 1.99
CA ILE A 115 10.01 -25.14 3.39
C ILE A 115 11.16 -24.77 4.33
N THR A 116 12.36 -25.30 4.12
CA THR A 116 13.52 -24.94 4.95
C THR A 116 13.82 -23.45 4.87
N GLN A 117 13.72 -22.85 3.67
CA GLN A 117 13.87 -21.41 3.49
C GLN A 117 12.83 -20.62 4.27
N LEU A 118 11.55 -21.02 4.22
CA LEU A 118 10.48 -20.40 5.02
C LEU A 118 10.79 -20.50 6.52
N LEU A 119 11.13 -21.70 7.00
CA LEU A 119 11.38 -21.95 8.41
C LEU A 119 12.66 -21.27 8.93
N SER A 120 13.62 -20.97 8.06
CA SER A 120 14.79 -20.17 8.45
C SER A 120 14.42 -18.76 8.94
N LEU A 121 13.27 -18.21 8.52
CA LEU A 121 12.80 -16.92 9.00
C LEU A 121 12.45 -16.94 10.50
N LEU A 122 12.18 -18.11 11.06
CA LEU A 122 11.91 -18.28 12.50
C LEU A 122 13.18 -18.11 13.35
N TRP A 123 14.37 -18.06 12.73
CA TRP A 123 15.64 -17.81 13.44
C TRP A 123 15.93 -16.33 13.66
N LEU A 124 15.11 -15.44 13.09
CA LEU A 124 15.16 -14.03 13.38
C LEU A 124 14.85 -13.76 14.86
N SER A 125 15.41 -12.69 15.42
CA SER A 125 15.09 -12.24 16.76
C SER A 125 13.59 -11.89 16.83
N PRO A 126 12.93 -12.10 17.98
CA PRO A 126 11.49 -11.90 18.10
C PRO A 126 11.04 -10.49 17.67
N ASP A 127 11.81 -9.47 18.03
CA ASP A 127 11.54 -8.08 17.66
C ASP A 127 11.66 -7.83 16.15
N VAL A 128 12.59 -8.50 15.47
CA VAL A 128 12.72 -8.41 14.00
C VAL A 128 11.59 -9.17 13.31
N GLN A 129 11.15 -10.30 13.86
CA GLN A 129 9.98 -11.02 13.35
C GLN A 129 8.72 -10.16 13.42
N GLU A 130 8.49 -9.48 14.53
CA GLU A 130 7.36 -8.56 14.72
C GLU A 130 7.40 -7.44 13.68
N ASP A 131 8.54 -6.75 13.56
CA ASP A 131 8.73 -5.71 12.54
C ASP A 131 8.44 -6.20 11.12
N VAL A 132 8.87 -7.42 10.80
CA VAL A 132 8.65 -8.04 9.48
C VAL A 132 7.18 -8.30 9.21
N LEU A 133 6.42 -8.77 10.21
CA LEU A 133 4.98 -9.04 10.08
C LEU A 133 4.17 -7.77 9.76
N PHE A 134 4.63 -6.61 10.21
CA PHE A 134 3.98 -5.32 9.95
C PHE A 134 4.49 -4.58 8.71
N LEU A 135 5.36 -5.20 7.90
CA LEU A 135 5.77 -4.60 6.64
C LEU A 135 4.64 -4.60 5.62
N GLU A 136 4.47 -3.46 4.95
CA GLU A 136 3.56 -3.29 3.83
C GLU A 136 4.30 -3.16 2.51
N ALA A 137 3.78 -3.81 1.47
CA ALA A 137 4.08 -3.50 0.09
C ALA A 137 3.13 -2.40 -0.39
N VAL A 138 3.69 -1.37 -1.01
CA VAL A 138 2.95 -0.24 -1.58
C VAL A 138 3.01 -0.34 -3.10
N ASP A 139 1.86 -0.43 -3.75
CA ASP A 139 1.73 -0.63 -5.20
C ASP A 139 2.55 -1.82 -5.72
N GLY A 140 2.53 -2.90 -4.94
CA GLY A 140 3.26 -4.14 -5.23
C GLY A 140 4.78 -4.07 -4.99
N ARG A 141 5.31 -2.92 -4.54
CA ARG A 141 6.73 -2.77 -4.23
C ARG A 141 7.04 -3.29 -2.83
N GLU A 142 7.87 -4.33 -2.78
CA GLU A 142 8.38 -4.89 -1.53
C GLU A 142 9.45 -3.95 -0.90
N PRO A 143 9.34 -3.61 0.40
CA PRO A 143 10.27 -2.72 1.08
C PRO A 143 11.62 -3.38 1.37
N VAL A 144 11.64 -4.72 1.49
CA VAL A 144 12.82 -5.53 1.81
C VAL A 144 12.84 -6.77 0.92
N SER A 145 14.03 -7.21 0.49
CA SER A 145 14.19 -8.45 -0.26
C SER A 145 14.30 -9.66 0.67
N GLY A 146 13.75 -10.81 0.23
CA GLY A 146 13.82 -12.05 1.02
C GLY A 146 15.26 -12.50 1.29
N GLN A 147 16.14 -12.33 0.30
CA GLN A 147 17.57 -12.65 0.46
C GLN A 147 18.27 -11.82 1.54
N ALA A 148 17.92 -10.54 1.69
CA ALA A 148 18.50 -9.72 2.75
C ALA A 148 18.08 -10.25 4.12
N LEU A 149 16.81 -10.60 4.27
CA LEU A 149 16.28 -11.12 5.53
C LEU A 149 16.84 -12.51 5.86
N GLU A 150 17.02 -13.39 4.87
CA GLU A 150 17.66 -14.70 5.06
C GLU A 150 19.12 -14.59 5.51
N LYS A 151 19.86 -13.59 5.00
CA LYS A 151 21.23 -13.33 5.47
C LYS A 151 21.23 -12.94 6.94
N ILE A 152 20.28 -12.11 7.37
CA ILE A 152 20.11 -11.71 8.77
C ILE A 152 19.76 -12.93 9.63
N ALA A 153 18.80 -13.74 9.20
CA ALA A 153 18.34 -14.91 9.96
C ALA A 153 19.44 -15.97 10.22
N ARG A 154 20.50 -16.00 9.41
CA ARG A 154 21.64 -16.91 9.59
C ARG A 154 22.66 -16.43 10.64
N ILE A 155 22.52 -15.21 11.14
CA ILE A 155 23.40 -14.67 12.17
C ILE A 155 22.96 -15.22 13.52
N ALA A 156 23.85 -15.90 14.26
CA ALA A 156 23.50 -16.50 15.54
C ALA A 156 23.22 -15.47 16.65
N ASP A 157 23.92 -14.34 16.62
CA ASP A 157 23.75 -13.26 17.61
C ASP A 157 22.59 -12.33 17.24
N TRP A 158 21.59 -12.23 18.13
CA TRP A 158 20.44 -11.35 17.93
C TRP A 158 20.79 -9.86 17.93
N GLY A 159 21.86 -9.45 18.61
CA GLY A 159 22.35 -8.06 18.55
C GLY A 159 22.81 -7.69 17.14
N GLU A 160 23.56 -8.57 16.49
CA GLU A 160 23.98 -8.44 15.10
C GLU A 160 22.79 -8.51 14.13
N GLN A 161 21.81 -9.37 14.39
CA GLN A 161 20.59 -9.39 13.59
C GLN A 161 19.87 -8.05 13.60
N ARG A 162 19.69 -7.45 14.78
CA ARG A 162 19.07 -6.12 14.93
C ARG A 162 19.86 -5.02 14.25
N ARG A 163 21.21 -5.07 14.32
CA ARG A 163 22.07 -4.12 13.58
C ARG A 163 21.84 -4.22 12.08
N GLY A 164 21.94 -5.43 11.53
CA GLY A 164 21.71 -5.70 10.11
C GLY A 164 20.29 -5.30 9.67
N TRP A 165 19.28 -5.56 10.51
CA TRP A 165 17.90 -5.16 10.24
C TRP A 165 17.75 -3.63 10.13
N ARG A 166 18.33 -2.88 11.07
CA ARG A 166 18.33 -1.40 11.02
C ARG A 166 19.06 -0.85 9.80
N GLU A 167 20.11 -1.52 9.34
CA GLU A 167 20.82 -1.14 8.11
C GLU A 167 19.97 -1.36 6.87
N VAL A 168 19.33 -2.53 6.74
CA VAL A 168 18.41 -2.83 5.63
C VAL A 168 17.26 -1.81 5.59
N ARG A 169 16.68 -1.48 6.75
CA ARG A 169 15.64 -0.47 6.89
C ARG A 169 16.11 0.93 6.47
N ARG A 170 17.33 1.34 6.85
CA ARG A 170 17.90 2.65 6.48
C ARG A 170 18.30 2.74 5.01
N GLY A 171 18.92 1.71 4.45
CA GLY A 171 19.36 1.67 3.05
C GLY A 171 18.20 1.85 2.07
N ARG A 172 16.98 1.43 2.44
CA ARG A 172 15.77 1.67 1.64
C ARG A 172 15.24 3.09 1.76
N MET A 173 15.27 3.69 2.96
CA MET A 173 14.78 5.06 3.19
C MET A 173 15.61 6.11 2.44
N ALA A 174 16.90 5.83 2.16
CA ALA A 174 17.78 6.73 1.42
C ALA A 174 17.64 6.66 -0.12
N GLY A 175 17.07 5.58 -0.66
CA GLY A 175 16.91 5.36 -2.11
C GLY A 175 15.50 5.60 -2.65
N GLY A 176 14.75 6.50 -2.01
CA GLY A 176 13.34 6.77 -2.30
C GLY A 176 12.99 8.24 -2.51
N GLN A 177 13.99 9.12 -2.68
CA GLN A 177 13.79 10.52 -3.10
C GLN A 177 13.96 10.67 -4.60
#